data_AF-A0A8S1IPU3-F1
#
_entry.id   AF-A0A8S1IPU3-F1
#
_cell.length_a   1.000
_cell.length_b   1.000
_cell.length_c   1.000
_cell.angle_alpha   90.00
_cell.angle_beta   90.00
_cell.angle_gamma   90.00
#
_symmetry.space_group_name_H-M   'P 1'
#
loop_
_entity.id
_entity.type
_entity.pdbx_description
1 polymer ?
#
loop_
_entity_poly.entity_id
_entity_poly.type
_entity_poly.pdbx_seq_one_letter_code
_entity_poly.pdbx_strand_id
1 'polypeptide(L)'
;MLRVATEEPESVQQAHAEATMVNLLSNDSTAAAVLQRPGAVMRLLHCAATSSDCQALIRALLTALPVAHSQKAVTADDIEGLLEFLQSEHTMELKHVAASYLASWAESSVVNSRRIASSGSVNAICHVVRQVTGKGRESHLLQCEVARIMGALGAHCASSMEQWVNPLVFMLADGAATSDPSLAHAVVNALATCAATGDPSVQKALANSTLWPLLHTIAKEGCGQLKCAAIPVVGALASGGIPVCESEADYWTETLLGWVTGNESEDCLVATSTAALAGKEWLIC
;
A
#
# COMPACT_ATOMS: atom_id res chain seq x y z
N MET A 1 -56.20 -12.81 -6.93
CA MET A 1 -55.50 -11.73 -6.20
C MET A 1 -54.05 -11.72 -6.68
N LEU A 2 -53.76 -10.88 -7.68
CA LEU A 2 -52.39 -10.63 -8.14
C LEU A 2 -51.73 -9.70 -7.14
N ARG A 3 -50.75 -10.20 -6.39
CA ARG A 3 -49.72 -9.38 -5.76
C ARG A 3 -48.80 -8.90 -6.89
N VAL A 4 -49.18 -7.82 -7.54
CA VAL A 4 -48.22 -6.98 -8.28
C VAL A 4 -47.44 -6.24 -7.20
N ALA A 5 -46.31 -6.80 -6.81
CA ALA A 5 -45.33 -6.11 -5.99
C ALA A 5 -44.79 -4.96 -6.84
N THR A 6 -45.18 -3.75 -6.48
CA THR A 6 -44.60 -2.50 -6.93
C THR A 6 -43.22 -2.32 -6.31
N GLU A 7 -42.24 -3.03 -6.84
CA GLU A 7 -40.82 -2.62 -6.85
C GLU A 7 -40.58 -2.29 -8.33
N GLU A 8 -40.47 -1.04 -8.79
CA GLU A 8 -39.15 -0.44 -9.09
C GLU A 8 -39.28 0.95 -9.78
N PRO A 9 -39.83 2.01 -9.15
CA PRO A 9 -39.52 3.38 -9.58
C PRO A 9 -38.19 3.88 -8.98
N GLU A 10 -37.78 3.34 -7.83
CA GLU A 10 -36.54 3.70 -7.15
C GLU A 10 -35.29 3.18 -7.86
N SER A 11 -35.35 2.01 -8.53
CA SER A 11 -34.22 1.43 -9.26
C SER A 11 -33.79 2.27 -10.47
N VAL A 12 -34.76 2.84 -11.22
CA VAL A 12 -34.47 3.64 -12.42
C VAL A 12 -33.90 5.01 -12.06
N GLN A 13 -34.44 5.66 -11.02
CA GLN A 13 -33.91 6.95 -10.56
C GLN A 13 -32.50 6.80 -9.97
N GLN A 14 -32.27 5.74 -9.20
CA GLN A 14 -30.95 5.41 -8.67
C GLN A 14 -29.95 5.12 -9.80
N ALA A 15 -30.31 4.28 -10.78
CA ALA A 15 -29.44 3.99 -11.92
C ALA A 15 -29.10 5.26 -12.73
N HIS A 16 -30.06 6.18 -12.89
CA HIS A 16 -29.81 7.46 -13.55
C HIS A 16 -28.88 8.37 -12.73
N ALA A 17 -29.05 8.39 -11.40
CA ALA A 17 -28.17 9.12 -10.50
C ALA A 17 -26.74 8.55 -10.51
N GLU A 18 -26.59 7.23 -10.50
CA GLU A 18 -25.30 6.53 -10.60
C GLU A 18 -24.61 6.83 -11.94
N ALA A 19 -25.34 6.74 -13.06
CA ALA A 19 -24.81 7.10 -14.38
C ALA A 19 -24.37 8.57 -14.46
N THR A 20 -25.16 9.47 -13.86
CA THR A 20 -24.80 10.90 -13.77
C THR A 20 -23.54 11.08 -12.93
N MET A 21 -23.42 10.36 -11.81
CA MET A 21 -22.25 10.43 -10.94
C MET A 21 -20.98 9.90 -11.65
N VAL A 22 -21.08 8.80 -12.39
CA VAL A 22 -19.99 8.28 -13.21
C VAL A 22 -19.53 9.33 -14.24
N ASN A 23 -20.46 10.02 -14.89
CA ASN A 23 -20.13 11.11 -15.82
C ASN A 23 -19.50 12.33 -15.14
N LEU A 24 -19.89 12.64 -13.90
CA LEU A 24 -19.26 13.73 -13.13
C LEU A 24 -17.85 13.35 -12.66
N LEU A 25 -17.64 12.09 -12.30
CA LEU A 25 -16.33 11.59 -11.84
C LEU A 25 -15.33 11.40 -13.00
N SER A 26 -15.79 11.32 -14.25
CA SER A 26 -14.91 11.19 -15.42
C SER A 26 -14.24 12.50 -15.85
N ASN A 27 -14.69 13.64 -15.34
CA ASN A 27 -14.05 14.94 -15.58
C ASN A 27 -13.36 15.43 -14.30
N ASP A 28 -12.05 15.70 -14.38
CA ASP A 28 -11.23 16.04 -13.22
C ASP A 28 -11.75 17.24 -12.42
N SER A 29 -12.28 18.27 -13.08
CA SER A 29 -12.75 19.48 -12.38
C SER A 29 -14.03 19.22 -11.57
N THR A 30 -14.96 18.43 -12.13
CA THR A 30 -16.19 18.04 -11.42
C THR A 30 -15.91 16.95 -10.39
N ALA A 31 -15.01 16.01 -10.68
CA ALA A 31 -14.54 15.01 -9.74
C ALA A 31 -13.90 15.68 -8.51
N ALA A 32 -13.04 16.69 -8.72
CA ALA A 32 -12.47 17.49 -7.64
C ALA A 32 -13.58 18.11 -6.77
N ALA A 33 -14.52 18.81 -7.41
CA ALA A 33 -15.58 19.53 -6.73
C ALA A 33 -16.49 18.58 -5.92
N VAL A 34 -16.76 17.37 -6.44
CA VAL A 34 -17.56 16.35 -5.76
C VAL A 34 -16.77 15.74 -4.60
N LEU A 35 -15.56 15.23 -4.87
CA LEU A 35 -14.78 14.48 -3.90
C LEU A 35 -14.26 15.36 -2.76
N GLN A 36 -14.03 16.66 -2.99
CA GLN A 36 -13.64 17.63 -1.94
C GLN A 36 -14.74 17.90 -0.90
N ARG A 37 -15.98 17.45 -1.12
CA ARG A 37 -17.05 17.63 -0.13
C ARG A 37 -16.89 16.62 1.00
N PRO A 38 -16.92 17.04 2.28
CA PRO A 38 -16.85 16.12 3.42
C PRO A 38 -17.91 15.01 3.33
N GLY A 39 -17.50 13.76 3.55
CA GLY A 39 -18.33 12.57 3.44
C GLY A 39 -18.66 12.11 2.02
N ALA A 40 -18.16 12.77 0.96
CA ALA A 40 -18.50 12.39 -0.42
C ALA A 40 -18.02 10.99 -0.75
N VAL A 41 -16.75 10.67 -0.46
CA VAL A 41 -16.16 9.34 -0.72
C VAL A 41 -16.97 8.25 -0.02
N MET A 42 -17.27 8.45 1.26
CA MET A 42 -18.05 7.49 2.05
C MET A 42 -19.46 7.27 1.50
N ARG A 43 -20.17 8.34 1.11
CA ARG A 43 -21.50 8.20 0.49
C ARG A 43 -21.45 7.47 -0.85
N LEU A 44 -20.41 7.71 -1.65
CA LEU A 44 -20.22 7.03 -2.94
C LEU A 44 -19.87 5.55 -2.77
N LEU A 45 -19.02 5.22 -1.79
CA LEU A 45 -18.72 3.83 -1.42
C LEU A 45 -19.96 3.09 -0.91
N HIS A 46 -20.77 3.74 -0.08
CA HIS A 46 -22.03 3.15 0.39
C HIS A 46 -23.01 2.93 -0.77
N CYS A 47 -23.16 3.90 -1.67
CA CYS A 47 -23.97 3.76 -2.89
C CYS A 47 -23.48 2.59 -3.75
N ALA A 48 -22.16 2.46 -3.94
CA ALA A 48 -21.56 1.34 -4.66
C ALA A 48 -21.79 0.00 -3.94
N ALA A 49 -21.79 -0.04 -2.61
CA ALA A 49 -22.06 -1.25 -1.84
C ALA A 49 -23.52 -1.73 -1.93
N THR A 50 -24.47 -0.81 -2.18
CA THR A 50 -25.90 -1.13 -2.31
C THR A 50 -26.35 -1.32 -3.76
N SER A 51 -25.54 -0.91 -4.75
CA SER A 51 -25.88 -1.01 -6.17
C SER A 51 -25.63 -2.42 -6.71
N SER A 52 -26.55 -2.92 -7.55
CA SER A 52 -26.40 -4.19 -8.24
C SER A 52 -25.42 -4.13 -9.43
N ASP A 53 -25.12 -2.93 -9.94
CA ASP A 53 -24.15 -2.68 -11.03
C ASP A 53 -23.16 -1.57 -10.63
N CYS A 54 -22.41 -1.81 -9.56
CA CYS A 54 -21.47 -0.84 -9.01
C CYS A 54 -20.15 -0.73 -9.79
N GLN A 55 -19.92 -1.55 -10.82
CA GLN A 55 -18.63 -1.66 -11.51
C GLN A 55 -18.22 -0.39 -12.27
N ALA A 56 -19.20 0.34 -12.84
CA ALA A 56 -18.94 1.62 -13.47
C ALA A 56 -18.53 2.68 -12.44
N LEU A 57 -19.22 2.70 -11.28
CA LEU A 57 -18.94 3.64 -10.20
C LEU A 57 -17.58 3.37 -9.53
N ILE A 58 -17.24 2.10 -9.28
CA ILE A 58 -15.93 1.70 -8.75
C ILE A 58 -14.81 2.18 -9.68
N ARG A 59 -14.93 1.93 -10.98
CA ARG A 59 -13.93 2.39 -11.97
C ARG A 59 -13.82 3.91 -12.02
N ALA A 60 -14.95 4.62 -11.95
CA ALA A 60 -14.96 6.07 -11.92
C ALA A 60 -14.29 6.64 -10.65
N LEU A 61 -14.54 6.03 -9.48
CA LEU A 61 -13.91 6.40 -8.22
C LEU A 61 -12.39 6.20 -8.23
N LEU A 62 -11.91 5.10 -8.81
CA LEU A 62 -10.47 4.83 -8.96
C LEU A 62 -9.82 5.78 -9.97
N THR A 63 -10.51 6.09 -11.07
CA THR A 63 -10.01 7.05 -12.08
C THR A 63 -9.88 8.46 -11.50
N ALA A 64 -10.82 8.86 -10.63
CA ALA A 64 -10.82 10.17 -9.98
C ALA A 64 -9.84 10.28 -8.79
N LEU A 65 -9.15 9.20 -8.41
CA LEU A 65 -8.26 9.14 -7.25
C LEU A 65 -7.15 10.22 -7.27
N PRO A 66 -6.44 10.49 -8.40
CA PRO A 66 -5.41 11.53 -8.45
C PRO A 66 -5.93 12.91 -8.05
N VAL A 67 -7.19 13.20 -8.35
CA VAL A 67 -7.83 14.48 -8.03
C VAL A 67 -8.17 14.58 -6.54
N ALA A 68 -8.51 13.46 -5.90
CA ALA A 68 -8.75 13.38 -4.46
C ALA A 68 -7.50 13.71 -3.62
N HIS A 69 -6.30 13.48 -4.17
CA HIS A 69 -5.02 13.81 -3.52
C HIS A 69 -4.84 15.33 -3.28
N SER A 70 -5.57 16.19 -4.02
CA SER A 70 -5.46 17.65 -3.90
C SER A 70 -6.13 18.22 -2.64
N GLN A 71 -6.81 17.40 -1.84
CA GLN A 71 -7.46 17.85 -0.62
C GLN A 71 -6.45 18.30 0.44
N LYS A 72 -6.50 19.60 0.80
CA LYS A 72 -5.60 20.20 1.79
C LYS A 72 -5.71 19.60 3.20
N ALA A 73 -6.88 19.09 3.59
CA ALA A 73 -7.09 18.43 4.87
C ALA A 73 -8.34 17.56 4.84
N VAL A 74 -8.19 16.26 5.05
CA VAL A 74 -9.31 15.33 5.23
C VAL A 74 -9.89 15.47 6.63
N THR A 75 -11.20 15.23 6.77
CA THR A 75 -11.87 15.30 8.08
C THR A 75 -11.62 14.03 8.90
N ALA A 76 -11.77 14.11 10.23
CA ALA A 76 -11.65 12.93 11.09
C ALA A 76 -12.74 11.90 10.76
N ASP A 77 -13.99 12.36 10.59
CA ASP A 77 -15.13 11.54 10.22
C ASP A 77 -14.92 10.79 8.89
N ASP A 78 -14.27 11.43 7.89
CA ASP A 78 -13.94 10.76 6.62
C ASP A 78 -12.92 9.62 6.82
N ILE A 79 -11.91 9.85 7.68
CA ILE A 79 -10.90 8.85 8.00
C ILE A 79 -11.55 7.69 8.77
N GLU A 80 -12.28 7.98 9.84
CA GLU A 80 -12.95 6.99 10.68
C GLU A 80 -13.93 6.15 9.85
N GLY A 81 -14.74 6.80 9.00
CA GLY A 81 -15.64 6.12 8.09
C GLY A 81 -14.94 5.15 7.15
N LEU A 82 -13.78 5.53 6.56
CA LEU A 82 -13.02 4.62 5.71
C LEU A 82 -12.39 3.48 6.51
N LEU A 83 -11.89 3.74 7.71
CA LEU A 83 -11.31 2.71 8.58
C LEU A 83 -12.37 1.69 9.04
N GLU A 84 -13.59 2.13 9.34
CA GLU A 84 -14.73 1.25 9.62
C GLU A 84 -15.16 0.48 8.37
N PHE A 85 -15.22 1.14 7.22
CA PHE A 85 -15.56 0.50 5.93
C PHE A 85 -14.58 -0.62 5.59
N LEU A 86 -13.28 -0.42 5.83
CA LEU A 86 -12.25 -1.44 5.62
C LEU A 86 -12.43 -2.67 6.52
N GLN A 87 -12.99 -2.50 7.72
CA GLN A 87 -13.26 -3.60 8.68
C GLN A 87 -14.60 -4.32 8.44
N SER A 88 -15.46 -3.76 7.58
CA SER A 88 -16.76 -4.35 7.27
C SER A 88 -16.66 -5.62 6.40
N GLU A 89 -17.80 -6.27 6.14
CA GLU A 89 -17.91 -7.45 5.27
C GLU A 89 -18.13 -7.08 3.77
N HIS A 90 -17.70 -5.89 3.35
CA HIS A 90 -17.76 -5.49 1.94
C HIS A 90 -16.78 -6.28 1.06
N THR A 91 -17.03 -6.27 -0.27
CA THR A 91 -16.19 -6.98 -1.25
C THR A 91 -14.76 -6.45 -1.28
N MET A 92 -13.84 -7.28 -1.76
CA MET A 92 -12.43 -6.88 -1.90
C MET A 92 -12.26 -5.69 -2.85
N GLU A 93 -13.08 -5.56 -3.90
CA GLU A 93 -12.99 -4.40 -4.80
C GLU A 93 -13.35 -3.10 -4.10
N LEU A 94 -14.42 -3.09 -3.29
CA LEU A 94 -14.83 -1.90 -2.54
C LEU A 94 -13.82 -1.54 -1.45
N LYS A 95 -13.26 -2.54 -0.77
CA LYS A 95 -12.16 -2.33 0.18
C LYS A 95 -10.91 -1.79 -0.51
N HIS A 96 -10.61 -2.25 -1.71
CA HIS A 96 -9.52 -1.70 -2.52
C HIS A 96 -9.74 -0.22 -2.86
N VAL A 97 -10.95 0.19 -3.24
CA VAL A 97 -11.25 1.62 -3.44
C VAL A 97 -11.04 2.40 -2.13
N ALA A 98 -11.62 1.94 -1.02
CA ALA A 98 -11.47 2.61 0.27
C ALA A 98 -9.98 2.74 0.70
N ALA A 99 -9.21 1.66 0.55
CA ALA A 99 -7.78 1.65 0.85
C ALA A 99 -7.01 2.59 -0.09
N SER A 100 -7.36 2.65 -1.38
CA SER A 100 -6.74 3.56 -2.35
C SER A 100 -6.89 5.02 -1.94
N TYR A 101 -8.09 5.44 -1.49
CA TYR A 101 -8.31 6.80 -1.00
C TYR A 101 -7.50 7.07 0.28
N LEU A 102 -7.46 6.12 1.21
CA LEU A 102 -6.70 6.26 2.45
C LEU A 102 -5.18 6.35 2.19
N ALA A 103 -4.64 5.51 1.31
CA ALA A 103 -3.24 5.53 0.86
C ALA A 103 -2.90 6.89 0.24
N SER A 104 -3.74 7.33 -0.71
CA SER A 104 -3.61 8.61 -1.40
C SER A 104 -3.59 9.79 -0.44
N TRP A 105 -4.48 9.80 0.55
CA TRP A 105 -4.52 10.85 1.56
C TRP A 105 -3.31 10.82 2.48
N ALA A 106 -2.85 9.64 2.90
CA ALA A 106 -1.66 9.50 3.73
C ALA A 106 -0.39 10.00 2.99
N GLU A 107 -0.23 9.63 1.71
CA GLU A 107 0.92 10.02 0.89
C GLU A 107 0.92 11.50 0.50
N SER A 108 -0.27 12.09 0.31
CA SER A 108 -0.39 13.50 -0.12
C SER A 108 0.08 14.53 0.91
N SER A 109 0.07 14.20 2.21
CA SER A 109 0.38 15.17 3.27
C SER A 109 0.75 14.51 4.59
N VAL A 110 1.85 14.97 5.19
CA VAL A 110 2.27 14.60 6.56
C VAL A 110 1.16 14.87 7.59
N VAL A 111 0.36 15.93 7.40
CA VAL A 111 -0.76 16.25 8.31
C VAL A 111 -1.84 15.18 8.22
N ASN A 112 -2.18 14.72 7.01
CA ASN A 112 -3.17 13.66 6.81
C ASN A 112 -2.64 12.32 7.35
N SER A 113 -1.39 11.98 7.06
CA SER A 113 -0.75 10.77 7.59
C SER A 113 -0.80 10.73 9.13
N ARG A 114 -0.44 11.82 9.82
CA ARG A 114 -0.57 11.90 11.30
C ARG A 114 -2.00 11.76 11.79
N ARG A 115 -2.98 12.35 11.09
CA ARG A 115 -4.40 12.21 11.45
C ARG A 115 -4.84 10.77 11.33
N ILE A 116 -4.55 10.12 10.21
CA ILE A 116 -4.87 8.70 9.97
C ILE A 116 -4.20 7.81 11.02
N ALA A 117 -2.93 8.05 11.33
CA ALA A 117 -2.21 7.35 12.40
C ALA A 117 -2.92 7.49 13.77
N SER A 118 -3.43 8.68 14.08
CA SER A 118 -4.08 8.99 15.36
C SER A 118 -5.53 8.46 15.47
N SER A 119 -6.18 8.13 14.34
CA SER A 119 -7.56 7.61 14.29
C SER A 119 -7.67 6.10 14.53
N GLY A 120 -6.66 5.46 15.15
CA GLY A 120 -6.69 4.01 15.42
C GLY A 120 -6.53 3.13 14.18
N SER A 121 -5.92 3.67 13.11
CA SER A 121 -5.77 2.97 11.82
C SER A 121 -5.01 1.64 11.91
N VAL A 122 -4.10 1.49 12.88
CA VAL A 122 -3.32 0.25 13.09
C VAL A 122 -4.21 -0.99 13.15
N ASN A 123 -5.27 -0.96 13.96
CA ASN A 123 -6.14 -2.13 14.14
C ASN A 123 -6.94 -2.44 12.87
N ALA A 124 -7.43 -1.40 12.19
CA ALA A 124 -8.15 -1.52 10.92
C ALA A 124 -7.25 -2.14 9.85
N ILE A 125 -6.03 -1.62 9.71
CA ILE A 125 -5.03 -2.10 8.77
C ILE A 125 -4.68 -3.56 9.08
N CYS A 126 -4.34 -3.89 10.34
CA CYS A 126 -4.05 -5.25 10.76
C CYS A 126 -5.23 -6.22 10.50
N HIS A 127 -6.47 -5.75 10.61
CA HIS A 127 -7.65 -6.54 10.26
C HIS A 127 -7.69 -6.85 8.75
N VAL A 128 -7.54 -5.84 7.88
CA VAL A 128 -7.52 -6.03 6.42
C VAL A 128 -6.38 -6.94 5.99
N VAL A 129 -5.18 -6.72 6.55
CA VAL A 129 -3.98 -7.53 6.32
C VAL A 129 -4.26 -9.02 6.51
N ARG A 130 -4.92 -9.40 7.62
CA ARG A 130 -5.27 -10.80 7.91
C ARG A 130 -6.27 -11.36 6.91
N GLN A 131 -7.10 -10.53 6.30
CA GLN A 131 -8.06 -10.95 5.27
C GLN A 131 -7.39 -11.16 3.92
N VAL A 132 -6.33 -10.41 3.59
CA VAL A 132 -5.67 -10.44 2.27
C VAL A 132 -4.43 -11.31 2.20
N THR A 133 -3.71 -11.51 3.30
CA THR A 133 -2.45 -12.28 3.29
C THR A 133 -2.74 -13.74 2.92
N GLY A 134 -2.02 -14.28 1.93
CA GLY A 134 -2.20 -15.66 1.49
C GLY A 134 -3.46 -15.94 0.66
N LYS A 135 -4.20 -14.91 0.23
CA LYS A 135 -5.35 -15.06 -0.70
C LYS A 135 -4.95 -15.03 -2.18
N GLY A 136 -3.68 -14.86 -2.47
CA GLY A 136 -3.16 -14.85 -3.85
C GLY A 136 -3.70 -13.66 -4.67
N ARG A 137 -3.83 -13.87 -5.99
CA ARG A 137 -4.09 -12.81 -6.97
C ARG A 137 -5.39 -12.04 -6.73
N GLU A 138 -6.42 -12.62 -6.13
CA GLU A 138 -7.68 -11.91 -5.88
C GLU A 138 -7.52 -10.73 -4.91
N SER A 139 -6.48 -10.75 -4.09
CA SER A 139 -6.24 -9.74 -3.06
C SER A 139 -5.09 -8.77 -3.36
N HIS A 140 -4.36 -8.96 -4.47
CA HIS A 140 -3.09 -8.26 -4.72
C HIS A 140 -3.24 -6.72 -4.71
N LEU A 141 -4.28 -6.18 -5.35
CA LEU A 141 -4.52 -4.74 -5.37
C LEU A 141 -4.72 -4.18 -3.95
N LEU A 142 -5.49 -4.89 -3.12
CA LEU A 142 -5.70 -4.48 -1.74
C LEU A 142 -4.42 -4.65 -0.89
N GLN A 143 -3.62 -5.69 -1.14
CA GLN A 143 -2.30 -5.85 -0.51
C GLN A 143 -1.38 -4.66 -0.85
N CYS A 144 -1.34 -4.23 -2.13
CA CYS A 144 -0.57 -3.05 -2.56
C CYS A 144 -1.00 -1.80 -1.80
N GLU A 145 -2.29 -1.51 -1.75
CA GLU A 145 -2.81 -0.32 -1.07
C GLU A 145 -2.57 -0.36 0.44
N VAL A 146 -2.68 -1.53 1.07
CA VAL A 146 -2.37 -1.68 2.49
C VAL A 146 -0.88 -1.48 2.77
N ALA A 147 0.01 -2.02 1.94
CA ALA A 147 1.45 -1.78 2.06
C ALA A 147 1.79 -0.29 1.88
N ARG A 148 1.15 0.39 0.92
CA ARG A 148 1.28 1.85 0.73
C ARG A 148 0.84 2.63 1.96
N ILE A 149 -0.32 2.30 2.54
CA ILE A 149 -0.77 2.91 3.80
C ILE A 149 0.26 2.68 4.91
N MET A 150 0.73 1.44 5.11
CA MET A 150 1.73 1.14 6.15
C MET A 150 3.03 1.95 5.97
N GLY A 151 3.51 2.08 4.73
CA GLY A 151 4.68 2.90 4.42
C GLY A 151 4.44 4.38 4.72
N ALA A 152 3.31 4.94 4.31
CA ALA A 152 2.98 6.35 4.53
C ALA A 152 2.76 6.69 6.02
N LEU A 153 2.21 5.75 6.81
CA LEU A 153 1.94 5.94 8.23
C LEU A 153 3.15 5.64 9.13
N GLY A 154 4.14 4.90 8.63
CA GLY A 154 5.19 4.34 9.46
C GLY A 154 5.96 5.36 10.30
N ALA A 155 6.27 6.52 9.73
CA ALA A 155 6.93 7.61 10.45
C ALA A 155 6.10 8.18 11.64
N HIS A 156 4.83 7.79 11.79
CA HIS A 156 3.91 8.29 12.81
C HIS A 156 3.30 7.18 13.69
N CYS A 157 3.59 5.91 13.40
CA CYS A 157 3.02 4.75 14.09
C CYS A 157 4.07 3.83 14.75
N ALA A 158 5.30 4.32 15.00
CA ALA A 158 6.45 3.51 15.42
C ALA A 158 6.14 2.45 16.49
N SER A 159 5.37 2.80 17.53
CA SER A 159 5.01 1.92 18.65
C SER A 159 4.16 0.70 18.29
N SER A 160 3.67 0.58 17.05
CA SER A 160 2.80 -0.53 16.64
C SER A 160 3.23 -1.20 15.34
N MET A 161 4.36 -0.78 14.76
CA MET A 161 4.85 -1.31 13.49
C MET A 161 5.40 -2.72 13.59
N GLU A 162 5.74 -3.20 14.81
CA GLU A 162 6.17 -4.58 15.01
C GLU A 162 5.15 -5.58 14.46
N GLN A 163 3.85 -5.24 14.53
CA GLN A 163 2.75 -6.09 14.08
C GLN A 163 2.64 -6.13 12.54
N TRP A 164 3.28 -5.19 11.84
CA TRP A 164 3.25 -5.09 10.39
C TRP A 164 4.38 -5.87 9.73
N VAL A 165 5.50 -6.11 10.43
CA VAL A 165 6.69 -6.74 9.88
C VAL A 165 6.39 -8.10 9.23
N ASN A 166 5.81 -9.04 9.98
CA ASN A 166 5.53 -10.37 9.45
C ASN A 166 4.56 -10.35 8.26
N PRO A 167 3.42 -9.62 8.31
CA PRO A 167 2.58 -9.46 7.14
C PRO A 167 3.28 -8.86 5.92
N LEU A 168 4.11 -7.83 6.11
CA LEU A 168 4.87 -7.25 5.01
C LEU A 168 5.85 -8.27 4.42
N VAL A 169 6.52 -9.09 5.23
CA VAL A 169 7.39 -10.16 4.73
C VAL A 169 6.60 -11.19 3.91
N PHE A 170 5.38 -11.57 4.33
CA PHE A 170 4.52 -12.46 3.55
C PHE A 170 4.05 -11.82 2.24
N MET A 171 3.65 -10.54 2.25
CA MET A 171 3.27 -9.82 1.03
C MET A 171 4.45 -9.66 0.07
N LEU A 172 5.68 -9.47 0.58
CA LEU A 172 6.88 -9.43 -0.26
C LEU A 172 7.12 -10.79 -0.92
N ALA A 173 6.93 -11.88 -0.19
CA ALA A 173 7.03 -13.23 -0.74
C ALA A 173 5.97 -13.49 -1.81
N ASP A 174 4.72 -13.07 -1.58
CA ASP A 174 3.63 -13.14 -2.56
C ASP A 174 3.96 -12.32 -3.82
N GLY A 175 4.47 -11.10 -3.65
CA GLY A 175 4.89 -10.22 -4.76
C GLY A 175 6.06 -10.80 -5.57
N ALA A 176 7.06 -11.38 -4.89
CA ALA A 176 8.18 -12.05 -5.55
C ALA A 176 7.70 -13.29 -6.31
N ALA A 177 6.86 -14.14 -5.69
CA ALA A 177 6.34 -15.36 -6.31
C ALA A 177 5.46 -15.08 -7.53
N THR A 178 4.74 -13.96 -7.52
CA THR A 178 3.88 -13.54 -8.64
C THR A 178 4.58 -12.63 -9.66
N SER A 179 5.84 -12.27 -9.40
CA SER A 179 6.59 -11.27 -10.18
C SER A 179 5.83 -9.94 -10.33
N ASP A 180 5.14 -9.51 -9.27
CA ASP A 180 4.43 -8.23 -9.22
C ASP A 180 5.36 -7.14 -8.66
N PRO A 181 5.95 -6.28 -9.52
CA PRO A 181 6.87 -5.24 -9.08
C PRO A 181 6.17 -4.16 -8.26
N SER A 182 4.86 -3.93 -8.45
CA SER A 182 4.12 -2.87 -7.77
C SER A 182 3.89 -3.24 -6.31
N LEU A 183 3.47 -4.47 -6.06
CA LEU A 183 3.32 -5.00 -4.71
C LEU A 183 4.65 -5.03 -3.98
N ALA A 184 5.68 -5.60 -4.61
CA ALA A 184 7.00 -5.69 -3.99
C ALA A 184 7.57 -4.31 -3.67
N HIS A 185 7.43 -3.32 -4.57
CA HIS A 185 7.87 -1.96 -4.32
C HIS A 185 7.14 -1.31 -3.14
N ALA A 186 5.81 -1.43 -3.08
CA ALA A 186 5.02 -0.90 -1.96
C ALA A 186 5.43 -1.53 -0.62
N VAL A 187 5.62 -2.85 -0.60
CA VAL A 187 6.00 -3.61 0.59
C VAL A 187 7.42 -3.29 1.03
N VAL A 188 8.35 -3.20 0.09
CA VAL A 188 9.74 -2.77 0.32
C VAL A 188 9.76 -1.39 0.97
N ASN A 189 9.03 -0.42 0.44
CA ASN A 189 9.00 0.93 1.00
C ASN A 189 8.44 0.93 2.43
N ALA A 190 7.43 0.10 2.68
CA ALA A 190 6.89 -0.07 4.03
C ALA A 190 7.90 -0.73 4.99
N LEU A 191 8.62 -1.77 4.55
CA LEU A 191 9.68 -2.43 5.34
C LEU A 191 10.86 -1.50 5.61
N ALA A 192 11.29 -0.72 4.61
CA ALA A 192 12.33 0.28 4.78
C ALA A 192 11.91 1.35 5.80
N THR A 193 10.64 1.77 5.77
CA THR A 193 10.08 2.68 6.77
C THR A 193 10.06 2.05 8.17
N CYS A 194 9.70 0.76 8.29
CA CYS A 194 9.79 0.02 9.55
C CYS A 194 11.24 0.02 10.08
N ALA A 195 12.21 -0.34 9.25
CA ALA A 195 13.61 -0.42 9.62
C ALA A 195 14.18 0.96 10.02
N ALA A 196 13.78 2.03 9.33
CA ALA A 196 14.24 3.40 9.61
C ALA A 196 13.72 3.96 10.95
N THR A 197 12.70 3.36 11.57
CA THR A 197 12.18 3.85 12.86
C THR A 197 13.19 3.73 14.00
N GLY A 198 14.13 2.77 13.91
CA GLY A 198 15.05 2.45 15.00
C GLY A 198 14.38 1.88 16.26
N ASP A 199 13.07 1.59 16.22
CA ASP A 199 12.34 1.10 17.38
C ASP A 199 12.80 -0.33 17.74
N PRO A 200 13.24 -0.61 18.99
CA PRO A 200 13.78 -1.92 19.35
C PRO A 200 12.84 -3.09 19.12
N SER A 201 11.52 -2.90 19.26
CA SER A 201 10.53 -3.95 19.02
C SER A 201 10.43 -4.28 17.54
N VAL A 202 10.46 -3.25 16.68
CA VAL A 202 10.47 -3.38 15.23
C VAL A 202 11.78 -4.01 14.75
N GLN A 203 12.94 -3.57 15.25
CA GLN A 203 14.23 -4.18 14.91
C GLN A 203 14.29 -5.65 15.32
N LYS A 204 13.76 -5.99 16.50
CA LYS A 204 13.67 -7.38 16.94
C LYS A 204 12.73 -8.20 16.05
N ALA A 205 11.60 -7.64 15.62
CA ALA A 205 10.68 -8.31 14.71
C ALA A 205 11.34 -8.55 13.33
N LEU A 206 12.03 -7.55 12.78
CA LEU A 206 12.78 -7.66 11.53
C LEU A 206 13.90 -8.71 11.63
N ALA A 207 14.68 -8.69 12.71
CA ALA A 207 15.77 -9.64 12.95
C ALA A 207 15.30 -11.09 13.08
N ASN A 208 14.10 -11.32 13.64
CA ASN A 208 13.52 -12.66 13.79
C ASN A 208 12.67 -13.11 12.59
N SER A 209 12.51 -12.26 11.58
CA SER A 209 11.73 -12.57 10.38
C SER A 209 12.54 -13.37 9.35
N THR A 210 11.86 -13.88 8.32
CA THR A 210 12.50 -14.52 7.16
C THR A 210 12.93 -13.52 6.07
N LEU A 211 13.10 -12.24 6.43
CA LEU A 211 13.39 -11.17 5.47
C LEU A 211 14.74 -11.35 4.76
N TRP A 212 15.82 -11.66 5.48
CA TRP A 212 17.15 -11.86 4.86
C TRP A 212 17.17 -12.98 3.81
N PRO A 213 16.70 -14.21 4.11
CA PRO A 213 16.58 -15.25 3.08
C PRO A 213 15.73 -14.82 1.88
N LEU A 214 14.63 -14.10 2.11
CA LEU A 214 13.77 -13.62 1.04
C LEU A 214 14.48 -12.59 0.15
N LEU A 215 15.23 -11.66 0.74
CA LEU A 215 16.02 -10.68 -0.01
C LEU A 215 17.14 -11.36 -0.81
N HIS A 216 17.77 -12.42 -0.29
CA HIS A 216 18.72 -13.24 -1.06
C HIS A 216 18.06 -13.89 -2.27
N THR A 217 16.87 -14.48 -2.09
CA THR A 217 16.12 -15.09 -3.19
C THR A 217 15.77 -14.04 -4.25
N ILE A 218 15.29 -12.85 -3.84
CA ILE A 218 15.02 -11.74 -4.77
C ILE A 218 16.30 -11.30 -5.50
N ALA A 219 17.42 -11.22 -4.81
CA ALA A 219 18.70 -10.86 -5.41
C ALA A 219 19.20 -11.89 -6.44
N LYS A 220 18.90 -13.18 -6.24
CA LYS A 220 19.30 -14.24 -7.18
C LYS A 220 18.33 -14.38 -8.35
N GLU A 221 17.04 -14.45 -8.05
CA GLU A 221 16.00 -14.92 -8.96
C GLU A 221 15.03 -13.83 -9.42
N GLY A 222 15.02 -12.67 -8.74
CA GLY A 222 14.10 -11.58 -9.07
C GLY A 222 14.40 -10.90 -10.41
N CYS A 223 13.38 -10.30 -11.02
CA CYS A 223 13.57 -9.39 -12.15
C CYS A 223 14.30 -8.11 -11.71
N GLY A 224 14.83 -7.33 -12.67
CA GLY A 224 15.61 -6.12 -12.37
C GLY A 224 14.87 -5.12 -11.50
N GLN A 225 13.56 -4.95 -11.69
CA GLN A 225 12.71 -4.09 -10.86
C GLN A 225 12.62 -4.55 -9.40
N LEU A 226 12.44 -5.86 -9.17
CA LEU A 226 12.42 -6.43 -7.81
C LEU A 226 13.78 -6.30 -7.12
N LYS A 227 14.87 -6.51 -7.87
CA LYS A 227 16.23 -6.30 -7.38
C LYS A 227 16.47 -4.86 -6.97
N CYS A 228 16.06 -3.89 -7.79
CA CYS A 228 16.14 -2.46 -7.46
C CYS A 228 15.36 -2.14 -6.18
N ALA A 229 14.17 -2.72 -6.02
CA ALA A 229 13.35 -2.54 -4.82
C ALA A 229 14.02 -3.15 -3.57
N ALA A 230 14.72 -4.28 -3.66
CA ALA A 230 15.37 -4.87 -2.49
C ALA A 230 16.46 -3.98 -1.86
N ILE A 231 17.13 -3.14 -2.66
CA ILE A 231 18.31 -2.36 -2.25
C ILE A 231 18.00 -1.38 -1.09
N PRO A 232 16.96 -0.51 -1.16
CA PRO A 232 16.58 0.35 -0.04
C PRO A 232 16.32 -0.37 1.27
N VAL A 233 15.72 -1.58 1.23
CA VAL A 233 15.46 -2.36 2.45
C VAL A 233 16.77 -2.84 3.06
N VAL A 234 17.68 -3.41 2.25
CA VAL A 234 18.99 -3.84 2.74
C VAL A 234 19.75 -2.68 3.39
N GLY A 235 19.77 -1.51 2.75
CA GLY A 235 20.40 -0.31 3.32
C GLY A 235 19.74 0.16 4.62
N ALA A 236 18.40 0.09 4.71
CA ALA A 236 17.67 0.47 5.90
C ALA A 236 17.87 -0.53 7.06
N LEU A 237 17.94 -1.84 6.79
CA LEU A 237 18.22 -2.86 7.80
C LEU A 237 19.61 -2.68 8.40
N ALA A 238 20.61 -2.44 7.54
CA ALA A 238 21.98 -2.22 7.98
C ALA A 238 22.14 -0.91 8.77
N SER A 239 21.47 0.16 8.35
CA SER A 239 21.49 1.46 9.05
C SER A 239 20.65 1.47 10.33
N GLY A 240 19.61 0.64 10.40
CA GLY A 240 18.65 0.57 11.51
C GLY A 240 19.17 -0.13 12.77
N GLY A 241 20.43 -0.56 12.79
CA GLY A 241 21.05 -1.22 13.94
C GLY A 241 20.67 -2.70 14.07
N ILE A 242 20.13 -3.32 13.02
CA ILE A 242 20.06 -4.78 12.96
C ILE A 242 21.48 -5.28 12.71
N PRO A 243 22.04 -6.11 13.60
CA PRO A 243 23.39 -6.63 13.40
C PRO A 243 23.41 -7.47 12.12
N VAL A 244 24.03 -6.92 11.08
CA VAL A 244 24.37 -7.61 9.85
C VAL A 244 25.68 -8.34 10.13
N CYS A 245 25.70 -9.66 10.00
CA CYS A 245 26.97 -10.39 10.13
C CYS A 245 27.88 -10.06 8.94
N GLU A 246 29.19 -10.17 9.14
CA GLU A 246 30.21 -9.89 8.10
C GLU A 246 29.91 -10.63 6.78
N SER A 247 29.48 -11.90 6.87
CA SER A 247 29.10 -12.70 5.70
C SER A 247 27.92 -12.12 4.90
N GLU A 248 26.99 -11.44 5.58
CA GLU A 248 25.84 -10.82 4.94
C GLU A 248 26.24 -9.49 4.28
N ALA A 249 27.11 -8.71 4.93
CA ALA A 249 27.67 -7.50 4.36
C ALA A 249 28.52 -7.79 3.12
N ASP A 250 29.35 -8.83 3.16
CA ASP A 250 30.15 -9.31 2.03
C ASP A 250 29.27 -9.75 0.87
N TYR A 251 28.25 -10.58 1.16
CA TYR A 251 27.31 -11.06 0.15
C TYR A 251 26.65 -9.90 -0.61
N TRP A 252 26.10 -8.90 0.10
CA TRP A 252 25.45 -7.76 -0.54
C TRP A 252 26.44 -6.86 -1.27
N THR A 253 27.64 -6.67 -0.73
CA THR A 253 28.69 -5.91 -1.42
C THR A 253 29.06 -6.56 -2.74
N GLU A 254 29.31 -7.86 -2.76
CA GLU A 254 29.62 -8.62 -3.98
C GLU A 254 28.45 -8.62 -4.97
N THR A 255 27.22 -8.81 -4.47
CA THR A 255 26.01 -8.82 -5.29
C THR A 255 25.80 -7.47 -5.99
N LEU A 256 25.90 -6.37 -5.25
CA LEU A 256 25.74 -5.02 -5.81
C LEU A 256 26.87 -4.69 -6.81
N LEU A 257 28.12 -5.07 -6.51
CA LEU A 257 29.24 -4.91 -7.45
C LEU A 257 29.04 -5.72 -8.73
N GLY A 258 28.55 -6.96 -8.60
CA GLY A 258 28.20 -7.82 -9.73
C GLY A 258 27.12 -7.20 -10.61
N TRP A 259 26.11 -6.54 -10.00
CA TRP A 259 25.08 -5.84 -10.76
C TRP A 259 25.58 -4.56 -11.45
N VAL A 260 26.54 -3.84 -10.87
CA VAL A 260 27.13 -2.65 -11.52
C VAL A 260 28.03 -3.02 -12.70
N THR A 261 28.74 -4.15 -12.60
CA THR A 261 29.76 -4.55 -13.59
C THR A 261 29.27 -5.57 -14.62
N GLY A 262 28.12 -6.20 -14.39
CA GLY A 262 27.57 -7.25 -15.24
C GLY A 262 27.02 -6.72 -16.56
N ASN A 263 27.27 -7.41 -17.67
CA ASN A 263 26.82 -7.04 -19.02
C ASN A 263 25.30 -7.19 -19.24
N GLU A 264 24.58 -7.85 -18.31
CA GLU A 264 23.12 -8.10 -18.38
C GLU A 264 22.31 -7.19 -17.45
N SER A 265 22.93 -6.13 -16.92
CA SER A 265 22.30 -5.28 -15.92
C SER A 265 21.45 -4.17 -16.57
N GLU A 266 20.21 -4.04 -16.11
CA GLU A 266 19.32 -2.95 -16.48
C GLU A 266 19.87 -1.61 -15.92
N ASP A 267 19.76 -0.51 -16.68
CA ASP A 267 20.27 0.82 -16.29
C ASP A 267 19.81 1.25 -14.88
N CYS A 268 18.56 0.93 -14.52
CA CYS A 268 18.00 1.21 -13.20
C CYS A 268 18.74 0.47 -12.08
N LEU A 269 19.10 -0.79 -12.32
CA LEU A 269 19.81 -1.63 -11.35
C LEU A 269 21.24 -1.15 -11.16
N VAL A 270 21.92 -0.76 -12.24
CA VAL A 270 23.27 -0.17 -12.19
C VAL A 270 23.24 1.13 -11.38
N ALA A 271 22.31 2.04 -11.69
CA ALA A 271 22.20 3.33 -11.01
C ALA A 271 21.91 3.16 -9.51
N THR A 272 20.94 2.32 -9.16
CA THR A 272 20.54 2.08 -7.76
C THR A 272 21.65 1.40 -6.97
N SER A 273 22.33 0.41 -7.56
CA SER A 273 23.45 -0.29 -6.92
C SER A 273 24.66 0.62 -6.74
N THR A 274 24.95 1.47 -7.72
CA THR A 274 26.03 2.47 -7.63
C THR A 274 25.76 3.46 -6.50
N ALA A 275 24.53 3.96 -6.38
CA ALA A 275 24.14 4.85 -5.30
C ALA A 275 24.26 4.17 -3.92
N ALA A 276 23.83 2.91 -3.81
CA ALA A 276 23.95 2.13 -2.58
C ALA A 276 25.42 1.90 -2.16
N LEU A 277 26.28 1.55 -3.12
CA LEU A 277 27.72 1.37 -2.89
C LEU A 277 28.45 2.69 -2.58
N ALA A 278 27.99 3.81 -3.11
CA ALA A 278 28.55 5.13 -2.80
C ALA A 278 28.18 5.57 -1.37
N GLY A 279 27.00 5.21 -0.89
CA GLY A 279 26.52 5.48 0.48
C GLY A 279 27.04 4.51 1.54
N LYS A 280 28.18 3.84 1.31
CA LYS A 280 28.72 2.65 2.00
C LYS A 280 28.93 2.72 3.53
N GLU A 281 28.51 3.77 4.20
CA GLU A 281 28.65 3.91 5.66
C GLU A 281 27.98 2.76 6.43
N TRP A 282 27.03 2.04 5.83
CA TRP A 282 26.27 0.94 6.43
C TRP A 282 26.80 -0.47 6.13
N LEU A 283 27.84 -0.63 5.28
CA LEU A 283 28.43 -1.94 4.93
C LEU A 283 29.81 -2.20 5.58
N ILE A 284 30.33 -1.27 6.39
CA ILE A 284 31.70 -1.31 6.95
C ILE A 284 31.68 -1.58 8.48
N CYS A 285 30.57 -2.06 9.04
CA CYS A 285 30.45 -2.37 10.46
C CYS A 285 30.99 -3.75 10.82
#